data_AF-A0A397FEH9-F1
#
_entry.id   AF-A0A397FEH9-F1
#
_cell.length_a   1.000
_cell.length_b   1.000
_cell.length_c   1.000
_cell.angle_alpha   90.00
_cell.angle_beta   90.00
_cell.angle_gamma   90.00
#
_symmetry.space_group_name_H-M   'P 1'
#
loop_
_entity.id
_entity.type
_entity.pdbx_description
1 polymer ?
#
loop_
_entity_poly.entity_id
_entity_poly.type
_entity_poly.pdbx_seq_one_letter_code
_entity_poly.pdbx_strand_id
1 'polypeptide(L)'
;IMEFRKCSIGGVIYGYGSTEIAKAVASLAKQNQPPTESTIASAVEYGPGPAADLNDAQIFLDKTIHFDDPRLISEISTGGPNAARINEFLTLLAVCHTVIPETNATTGVTTYRASSPDEEALVKAARCLGYTPHIWTLEVSLKAKPSTMQTFTILNVNEFNSTRKRMSTVVQFADGRIVVYCKGADNVIIPRCKLDSSSAQLDEHLKAFASEGLRTLVLAKRELSEADYEAWNKVYQAAATSLTDRDNLLDAAAEALEVNMDIVGATAIEDKLQVGVPNTIHSLAQAGIKIWVLTGDKEETAVNIGHACRLLNDGMQLLFINRESLAELTEQVV
;
A
#
# COMPACT_ATOMS: atom_id res chain seq x y z
N ILE A 1 1.03 14.31 -0.49
CA ILE A 1 1.95 13.61 -1.43
C ILE A 1 2.09 12.21 -0.87
N MET A 2 1.92 11.18 -1.70
CA MET A 2 2.02 9.79 -1.25
C MET A 2 3.47 9.32 -1.33
N GLU A 3 3.98 8.73 -0.24
CA GLU A 3 5.35 8.26 -0.16
C GLU A 3 5.41 6.82 0.35
N PHE A 4 6.06 5.94 -0.39
CA PHE A 4 6.31 4.58 0.07
C PHE A 4 7.33 4.59 1.22
N ARG A 5 6.97 4.00 2.36
CA ARG A 5 7.80 4.03 3.58
C ARG A 5 8.24 2.66 4.03
N LYS A 6 7.28 1.75 4.19
CA LYS A 6 7.53 0.42 4.76
C LYS A 6 6.76 -0.64 4.01
N CYS A 7 7.17 -1.88 4.19
CA CYS A 7 6.40 -3.04 3.77
C CYS A 7 6.57 -4.21 4.74
N SER A 8 5.61 -5.12 4.71
CA SER A 8 5.65 -6.40 5.41
C SER A 8 5.76 -7.51 4.37
N ILE A 9 6.83 -8.31 4.42
CA ILE A 9 7.07 -9.43 3.50
C ILE A 9 7.58 -10.62 4.31
N GLY A 10 6.90 -11.76 4.23
CA GLY A 10 7.36 -13.00 4.87
C GLY A 10 7.56 -12.92 6.38
N GLY A 11 6.75 -12.12 7.07
CA GLY A 11 6.89 -11.91 8.52
C GLY A 11 8.00 -10.93 8.92
N VAL A 12 8.56 -10.18 7.97
CA VAL A 12 9.57 -9.15 8.25
C VAL A 12 9.05 -7.78 7.81
N ILE A 13 9.18 -6.79 8.68
CA ILE A 13 9.00 -5.38 8.33
C ILE A 13 10.29 -4.85 7.72
N TYR A 14 10.20 -4.29 6.52
CA TYR A 14 11.26 -3.53 5.88
C TYR A 14 10.91 -2.04 5.88
N GLY A 15 11.88 -1.19 6.19
CA GLY A 15 11.73 0.27 6.33
C GLY A 15 11.82 0.73 7.79
N TYR A 16 12.69 1.71 8.06
CA TYR A 16 12.93 2.24 9.41
C TYR A 16 12.31 3.63 9.63
N GLY A 17 12.10 4.38 8.55
CA GLY A 17 11.64 5.77 8.62
C GLY A 17 10.38 5.99 9.47
N SER A 18 10.44 6.97 10.37
CA SER A 18 9.27 7.49 11.11
C SER A 18 8.53 8.54 10.29
N THR A 19 7.20 8.49 10.31
CA THR A 19 6.33 9.43 9.59
C THR A 19 6.40 10.84 10.18
N GLU A 20 6.13 11.86 9.36
CA GLU A 20 5.93 13.24 9.82
C GLU A 20 4.80 13.31 10.85
N ILE A 21 3.76 12.48 10.66
CA ILE A 21 2.64 12.34 11.60
C ILE A 21 3.12 11.76 12.93
N ALA A 22 3.87 10.65 12.93
CA ALA A 22 4.42 10.05 14.16
C ALA A 22 5.38 11.02 14.87
N LYS A 23 6.18 11.78 14.13
CA LYS A 23 7.04 12.83 14.69
C LYS A 23 6.23 13.97 15.31
N ALA A 24 5.16 14.41 14.63
CA ALA A 24 4.25 15.43 15.13
C ALA A 24 3.59 14.97 16.44
N VAL A 25 3.01 13.76 16.46
CA VAL A 25 2.41 13.14 17.66
C VAL A 25 3.45 13.00 18.79
N ALA A 26 4.66 12.51 18.50
CA ALA A 26 5.72 12.37 19.51
C ALA A 26 6.22 13.71 20.06
N SER A 27 6.26 14.76 19.24
CA SER A 27 6.64 16.12 19.68
C SER A 27 5.58 16.78 20.56
N LEU A 28 4.30 16.49 20.32
CA LEU A 28 3.19 16.89 21.19
C LEU A 28 3.26 16.15 22.54
N ALA A 29 3.52 14.83 22.53
CA ALA A 29 3.67 14.04 23.76
C ALA A 29 4.83 14.52 24.66
N LYS A 30 5.95 14.94 24.06
CA LYS A 30 7.13 15.45 24.79
C LYS A 30 6.91 16.81 25.46
N GLN A 31 5.89 17.57 25.09
CA GLN A 31 5.59 18.86 25.73
C GLN A 31 4.88 18.72 27.09
N ASN A 32 4.39 17.52 27.45
CA ASN A 32 3.53 17.34 28.63
C ASN A 32 3.98 16.27 29.66
N GLN A 33 5.21 15.72 29.60
CA GLN A 33 5.73 14.81 30.64
C GLN A 33 7.23 14.99 30.94
N PRO A 34 7.67 14.90 32.22
CA PRO A 34 9.09 14.69 32.54
C PRO A 34 9.53 13.31 32.02
N PRO A 35 10.84 13.07 31.80
CA PRO A 35 11.30 11.86 31.13
C PRO A 35 11.02 10.63 32.01
N THR A 36 9.95 9.90 31.69
CA THR A 36 9.72 8.55 32.19
C THR A 36 10.05 7.56 31.08
N GLU A 37 10.96 6.64 31.38
CA GLU A 37 11.32 5.49 30.55
C GLU A 37 10.12 4.55 30.33
N SER A 38 9.14 4.88 29.48
CA SER A 38 8.14 3.89 29.01
C SER A 38 7.31 4.28 27.79
N THR A 39 7.85 5.00 26.82
CA THR A 39 7.25 5.06 25.47
C THR A 39 8.33 4.86 24.42
N ILE A 40 8.95 3.68 24.46
CA ILE A 40 9.55 3.08 23.28
C ILE A 40 8.51 2.07 22.83
N ALA A 41 7.61 2.48 21.94
CA ALA A 41 6.91 1.51 21.10
C ALA A 41 8.01 0.69 20.45
N SER A 42 8.02 -0.61 20.75
CA SER A 42 9.04 -1.58 20.40
C SER A 42 9.32 -1.55 18.90
N ALA A 43 10.28 -0.72 18.48
CA ALA A 43 11.03 -0.97 17.28
C ALA A 43 11.78 -2.27 17.55
N VAL A 44 11.23 -3.38 17.07
CA VAL A 44 11.96 -4.63 17.04
C VAL A 44 13.12 -4.40 16.07
N GLU A 45 14.27 -3.99 16.60
CA GLU A 45 15.50 -3.76 15.85
C GLU A 45 16.02 -5.09 15.30
N TYR A 46 15.48 -5.51 14.15
CA TYR A 46 16.10 -6.56 13.36
C TYR A 46 17.08 -5.92 12.35
N GLY A 47 18.35 -5.81 12.70
CA GLY A 47 19.42 -5.56 11.70
C GLY A 47 20.11 -4.19 11.79
N PRO A 48 20.82 -3.76 10.73
CA PRO A 48 21.85 -2.71 10.80
C PRO A 48 21.33 -1.27 10.96
N GLY A 49 20.00 -1.06 11.05
CA GLY A 49 19.40 0.27 11.07
C GLY A 49 19.21 0.87 9.67
N PRO A 50 18.68 2.11 9.58
CA PRO A 50 18.47 2.81 8.31
C PRO A 50 19.78 3.01 7.55
N ALA A 51 19.71 2.95 6.21
CA ALA A 51 20.85 3.22 5.35
C ALA A 51 21.35 4.65 5.54
N ALA A 52 22.67 4.81 5.74
CA ALA A 52 23.31 6.13 5.80
C ALA A 52 23.29 6.83 4.43
N ASP A 53 23.35 6.07 3.35
CA ASP A 53 23.17 6.51 1.97
C ASP A 53 21.95 5.81 1.36
N LEU A 54 20.98 6.56 0.83
CA LEU A 54 19.80 5.99 0.17
C LEU A 54 20.16 5.10 -1.03
N ASN A 55 21.34 5.27 -1.64
CA ASN A 55 21.84 4.36 -2.69
C ASN A 55 22.12 2.93 -2.17
N ASP A 56 22.16 2.71 -0.86
CA ASP A 56 22.22 1.37 -0.29
C ASP A 56 20.85 0.72 -0.14
N ALA A 57 19.78 1.52 -0.07
CA ALA A 57 18.40 1.09 0.03
C ALA A 57 17.61 1.19 -1.30
N GLN A 58 18.20 1.77 -2.35
CA GLN A 58 17.58 1.94 -3.66
C GLN A 58 18.56 1.57 -4.78
N ILE A 59 18.08 0.80 -5.77
CA ILE A 59 18.82 0.51 -7.02
C ILE A 59 18.83 1.74 -7.92
N PHE A 60 17.67 2.39 -8.05
CA PHE A 60 17.52 3.64 -8.80
C PHE A 60 17.08 4.72 -7.82
N LEU A 61 17.95 5.68 -7.55
CA LEU A 61 17.69 6.73 -6.58
C LEU A 61 16.51 7.62 -7.02
N ASP A 62 15.45 7.64 -6.21
CA ASP A 62 14.36 8.60 -6.31
C ASP A 62 14.15 9.26 -4.95
N LYS A 63 14.38 10.58 -4.90
CA LYS A 63 14.25 11.37 -3.66
C LYS A 63 12.80 11.53 -3.21
N THR A 64 11.83 11.17 -4.04
CA THR A 64 10.40 11.19 -3.68
C THR A 64 9.98 9.90 -2.98
N ILE A 65 10.80 8.85 -3.03
CA ILE A 65 10.58 7.58 -2.32
C ILE A 65 11.51 7.53 -1.11
N HIS A 66 10.92 7.43 0.09
CA HIS A 66 11.65 7.42 1.35
C HIS A 66 11.68 6.02 1.96
N PHE A 67 12.11 5.07 1.15
CA PHE A 67 12.47 3.73 1.60
C PHE A 67 13.98 3.71 1.91
N ASP A 68 14.32 3.39 3.16
CA ASP A 68 15.66 3.56 3.75
C ASP A 68 16.28 2.25 4.26
N ASP A 69 15.72 1.11 3.88
CA ASP A 69 16.15 -0.19 4.39
C ASP A 69 17.00 -0.98 3.38
N PRO A 70 18.31 -1.13 3.61
CA PRO A 70 19.19 -1.85 2.69
C PRO A 70 18.98 -3.37 2.76
N ARG A 71 18.30 -3.90 3.79
CA ARG A 71 18.10 -5.35 3.96
C ARG A 71 17.32 -5.94 2.80
N LEU A 72 16.29 -5.25 2.30
CA LEU A 72 15.43 -5.75 1.23
C LEU A 72 16.23 -6.02 -0.04
N ILE A 73 17.03 -5.05 -0.50
CA ILE A 73 17.88 -5.19 -1.70
C ILE A 73 18.99 -6.23 -1.47
N SER A 74 19.61 -6.20 -0.29
CA SER A 74 20.66 -7.15 0.07
C SER A 74 20.15 -8.59 0.00
N GLU A 75 18.97 -8.84 0.57
CA GLU A 75 18.38 -10.18 0.66
C GLU A 75 18.01 -10.74 -0.71
N ILE A 76 17.37 -9.96 -1.57
CA ILE A 76 17.06 -10.41 -2.93
C ILE A 76 18.31 -10.59 -3.79
N SER A 77 19.34 -9.74 -3.60
CA SER A 77 20.59 -9.82 -4.34
C SER A 77 21.44 -11.03 -3.91
N THR A 78 21.43 -11.38 -2.62
CA THR A 78 22.21 -12.50 -2.07
C THR A 78 21.45 -13.84 -2.08
N GLY A 79 20.16 -13.84 -2.39
CA GLY A 79 19.33 -15.04 -2.37
C GLY A 79 18.99 -15.51 -0.95
N GLY A 80 18.73 -14.56 -0.04
CA GLY A 80 18.36 -14.86 1.34
C GLY A 80 16.96 -15.48 1.49
N PRO A 81 16.52 -15.74 2.73
CA PRO A 81 15.35 -16.58 3.01
C PRO A 81 14.03 -16.04 2.45
N ASN A 82 13.87 -14.71 2.35
CA ASN A 82 12.69 -14.06 1.77
C ASN A 82 12.90 -13.62 0.31
N ALA A 83 14.03 -13.91 -0.34
CA ALA A 83 14.33 -13.42 -1.69
C ALA A 83 13.21 -13.71 -2.71
N ALA A 84 12.65 -14.92 -2.69
CA ALA A 84 11.53 -15.29 -3.57
C ALA A 84 10.25 -14.49 -3.26
N ARG A 85 9.95 -14.25 -1.97
CA ARG A 85 8.80 -13.46 -1.54
C ARG A 85 8.96 -11.98 -1.89
N ILE A 86 10.17 -11.44 -1.73
CA ILE A 86 10.51 -10.07 -2.13
C ILE A 86 10.36 -9.91 -3.64
N ASN A 87 10.88 -10.86 -4.43
CA ASN A 87 10.70 -10.85 -5.89
C ASN A 87 9.22 -10.82 -6.28
N GLU A 88 8.40 -11.67 -5.65
CA GLU A 88 6.96 -11.71 -5.90
C GLU A 88 6.27 -10.39 -5.52
N PHE A 89 6.60 -9.84 -4.35
CA PHE A 89 6.06 -8.58 -3.84
C PHE A 89 6.37 -7.41 -4.80
N LEU A 90 7.63 -7.27 -5.23
CA LEU A 90 8.05 -6.20 -6.13
C LEU A 90 7.48 -6.39 -7.55
N THR A 91 7.37 -7.63 -8.02
CA THR A 91 6.69 -7.94 -9.28
C THR A 91 5.24 -7.48 -9.23
N LEU A 92 4.50 -7.82 -8.16
CA LEU A 92 3.11 -7.42 -7.98
C LEU A 92 2.94 -5.89 -8.01
N LEU A 93 3.81 -5.15 -7.32
CA LEU A 93 3.80 -3.68 -7.38
C LEU A 93 4.03 -3.12 -8.78
N ALA A 94 4.85 -3.79 -9.59
CA ALA A 94 5.20 -3.38 -10.94
C ALA A 94 4.22 -3.85 -12.03
N VAL A 95 3.28 -4.77 -11.74
CA VAL A 95 2.36 -5.30 -12.78
C VAL A 95 0.88 -5.15 -12.45
N CYS A 96 0.53 -4.98 -11.18
CA CYS A 96 -0.86 -4.78 -10.76
C CYS A 96 -1.15 -3.28 -10.60
N HIS A 97 -1.20 -2.54 -11.71
CA HIS A 97 -1.51 -1.12 -11.73
C HIS A 97 -2.00 -0.64 -13.11
N THR A 98 -2.53 0.58 -13.19
CA THR A 98 -2.87 1.25 -14.46
C THR A 98 -1.99 2.47 -14.77
N VAL A 99 -0.90 2.65 -14.02
CA VAL A 99 0.09 3.73 -14.21
C VAL A 99 0.72 3.68 -15.61
N ILE A 100 0.78 4.84 -16.26
CA ILE A 100 1.34 5.02 -17.61
C ILE A 100 2.71 5.71 -17.50
N PRO A 101 3.80 5.07 -18.00
CA PRO A 101 5.10 5.71 -18.09
C PRO A 101 5.14 6.69 -19.28
N GLU A 102 5.57 7.93 -19.03
CA GLU A 102 5.81 8.95 -20.04
C GLU A 102 7.29 9.31 -20.08
N THR A 103 7.97 8.93 -21.15
CA THR A 103 9.37 9.32 -21.35
C THR A 103 9.45 10.66 -22.07
N ASN A 104 10.03 11.65 -21.41
CA ASN A 104 10.33 12.94 -22.02
C ASN A 104 11.39 12.76 -23.12
N ALA A 105 11.04 13.04 -24.37
CA ALA A 105 11.91 12.85 -25.52
C ALA A 105 13.19 13.72 -25.50
N THR A 106 13.19 14.83 -24.76
CA THR A 106 14.32 15.75 -24.66
C THR A 106 15.26 15.41 -23.51
N THR A 107 14.72 15.04 -22.34
CA THR A 107 15.53 14.76 -21.14
C THR A 107 15.80 13.28 -20.94
N GLY A 108 15.07 12.40 -21.61
CA GLY A 108 15.11 10.94 -21.39
C GLY A 108 14.51 10.50 -20.05
N VAL A 109 13.95 11.43 -19.27
CA VAL A 109 13.37 11.13 -17.95
C VAL A 109 11.98 10.53 -18.14
N THR A 110 11.76 9.34 -17.59
CA THR A 110 10.44 8.72 -17.51
C THR A 110 9.72 9.19 -16.26
N THR A 111 8.57 9.83 -16.44
CA THR A 111 7.61 10.13 -15.37
C THR A 111 6.48 9.11 -15.38
N TYR A 112 5.81 8.95 -14.25
CA TYR A 112 4.72 7.99 -14.08
C TYR A 112 3.43 8.76 -13.85
N ARG A 113 2.44 8.61 -14.74
CA ARG A 113 1.11 9.19 -14.55
C ARG A 113 0.14 8.15 -14.05
N ALA A 114 -0.54 8.47 -12.96
CA ALA A 114 -1.56 7.63 -12.36
C ALA A 114 -2.81 8.46 -12.08
N SER A 115 -3.98 7.80 -12.10
CA SER A 115 -5.22 8.39 -11.58
C SER A 115 -5.24 8.41 -10.04
N SER A 116 -4.47 7.54 -9.40
CA SER A 116 -4.32 7.42 -7.96
C SER A 116 -2.88 7.74 -7.53
N PRO A 117 -2.66 8.67 -6.59
CA PRO A 117 -1.32 8.98 -6.10
C PRO A 117 -0.70 7.80 -5.32
N ASP A 118 -1.53 6.92 -4.75
CA ASP A 118 -1.07 5.69 -4.09
C ASP A 118 -0.43 4.75 -5.12
N GLU A 119 -1.06 4.58 -6.28
CA GLU A 119 -0.50 3.74 -7.35
C GLU A 119 0.79 4.31 -7.94
N GLU A 120 0.88 5.63 -8.10
CA GLU A 120 2.12 6.29 -8.51
C GLU A 120 3.25 6.01 -7.52
N ALA A 121 2.99 6.13 -6.21
CA ALA A 121 3.98 5.85 -5.17
C ALA A 121 4.43 4.38 -5.17
N LEU A 122 3.51 3.44 -5.37
CA LEU A 122 3.82 2.00 -5.46
C LEU A 122 4.70 1.66 -6.66
N VAL A 123 4.38 2.20 -7.85
CA VAL A 123 5.15 1.95 -9.08
C VAL A 123 6.53 2.60 -9.02
N LYS A 124 6.61 3.83 -8.50
CA LYS A 124 7.90 4.47 -8.25
C LYS A 124 8.73 3.67 -7.25
N ALA A 125 8.14 3.16 -6.17
CA ALA A 125 8.83 2.30 -5.22
C ALA A 125 9.35 1.01 -5.87
N ALA A 126 8.53 0.34 -6.68
CA ALA A 126 8.96 -0.83 -7.45
C ALA A 126 10.19 -0.50 -8.32
N ARG A 127 10.13 0.61 -9.08
CA ARG A 127 11.26 1.09 -9.87
C ARG A 127 12.47 1.33 -8.99
N CYS A 128 12.36 2.06 -7.89
CA CYS A 128 13.47 2.36 -6.98
C CYS A 128 14.17 1.10 -6.48
N LEU A 129 13.40 0.04 -6.25
CA LEU A 129 13.87 -1.24 -5.75
C LEU A 129 14.31 -2.20 -6.88
N GLY A 130 14.42 -1.71 -8.11
CA GLY A 130 14.99 -2.43 -9.25
C GLY A 130 13.98 -3.04 -10.21
N TYR A 131 12.67 -2.83 -10.01
CA TYR A 131 11.59 -3.42 -10.80
C TYR A 131 10.95 -2.35 -11.66
N THR A 132 11.46 -2.17 -12.88
CA THR A 132 11.01 -1.11 -13.80
C THR A 132 9.95 -1.66 -14.77
N PRO A 133 8.69 -1.22 -14.67
CA PRO A 133 7.66 -1.65 -15.61
C PRO A 133 7.77 -0.91 -16.94
N HIS A 134 7.62 -1.67 -18.00
CA HIS A 134 7.37 -1.23 -19.37
C HIS A 134 6.03 -1.82 -19.84
N ILE A 135 5.60 -1.51 -21.06
CA ILE A 135 4.26 -1.86 -21.55
C ILE A 135 3.99 -3.39 -21.48
N TRP A 136 4.95 -4.21 -21.88
CA TRP A 136 4.81 -5.69 -21.96
C TRP A 136 5.94 -6.44 -21.24
N THR A 137 6.81 -5.70 -20.55
CA THR A 137 8.03 -6.25 -19.98
C THR A 137 8.33 -5.60 -18.64
N LEU A 138 8.94 -6.37 -17.76
CA LEU A 138 9.42 -5.95 -16.46
C LEU A 138 10.93 -6.10 -16.47
N GLU A 139 11.64 -4.99 -16.35
CA GLU A 139 13.09 -5.01 -16.19
C GLU A 139 13.42 -5.16 -14.70
N VAL A 140 14.13 -6.23 -14.35
CA VAL A 140 14.58 -6.52 -12.99
C VAL A 140 16.09 -6.28 -12.90
N SER A 141 16.47 -5.28 -12.11
CA SER A 141 17.85 -4.86 -11.85
C SER A 141 18.19 -5.10 -10.38
N LEU A 142 19.16 -5.98 -10.12
CA LEU A 142 19.60 -6.32 -8.76
C LEU A 142 21.03 -5.81 -8.52
N LYS A 143 21.38 -5.49 -7.27
CA LYS A 143 22.69 -4.93 -6.92
C LYS A 143 23.79 -5.92 -7.30
N ALA A 144 24.80 -5.43 -8.02
CA ALA A 144 25.94 -6.21 -8.52
C ALA A 144 25.56 -7.41 -9.42
N LYS A 145 24.40 -7.38 -10.09
CA LYS A 145 23.98 -8.37 -11.10
C LYS A 145 23.59 -7.67 -12.40
N PRO A 146 23.72 -8.34 -13.56
CA PRO A 146 23.17 -7.81 -14.81
C PRO A 146 21.64 -7.71 -14.71
N SER A 147 21.06 -6.69 -15.35
CA SER A 147 19.60 -6.59 -15.45
C SER A 147 19.05 -7.73 -16.28
N THR A 148 17.84 -8.17 -15.93
CA THR A 148 17.12 -9.23 -16.62
C THR A 148 15.77 -8.72 -17.07
N MET A 149 15.35 -9.11 -18.27
CA MET A 149 14.04 -8.76 -18.81
C MET A 149 13.08 -9.92 -18.62
N GLN A 150 12.01 -9.69 -17.88
CA GLN A 150 10.89 -10.62 -17.76
C GLN A 150 9.77 -10.14 -18.67
N THR A 151 9.32 -10.99 -19.59
CA THR A 151 8.19 -10.68 -20.47
C THR A 151 6.90 -11.22 -19.85
N PHE A 152 5.83 -10.44 -19.97
CA PHE A 152 4.51 -10.83 -19.49
C PHE A 152 3.43 -10.17 -20.34
N THR A 153 2.22 -10.73 -20.29
CA THR A 153 1.04 -10.15 -20.94
C THR A 153 -0.03 -9.91 -19.88
N ILE A 154 -0.55 -8.68 -19.81
CA ILE A 154 -1.73 -8.38 -19.00
C ILE A 154 -2.94 -8.88 -19.79
N LEU A 155 -3.60 -9.91 -19.27
CA LEU A 155 -4.77 -10.53 -19.89
C LEU A 155 -6.05 -9.75 -19.55
N ASN A 156 -6.21 -9.37 -18.28
CA ASN A 156 -7.36 -8.62 -17.80
C ASN A 156 -6.96 -7.67 -16.66
N VAL A 157 -7.72 -6.59 -16.52
CA VAL A 157 -7.62 -5.64 -15.42
C VAL A 157 -9.01 -5.47 -14.81
N ASN A 158 -9.16 -5.84 -13.55
CA ASN A 158 -10.32 -5.47 -12.75
C ASN A 158 -9.95 -4.19 -11.99
N GLU A 159 -10.41 -3.07 -12.51
CA GLU A 159 -10.07 -1.75 -11.98
C GLU A 159 -10.51 -1.57 -10.52
N PHE A 160 -9.86 -0.62 -9.86
CA PHE A 160 -10.28 -0.16 -8.54
C PHE A 160 -11.62 0.56 -8.66
N ASN A 161 -12.56 0.22 -7.77
CA ASN A 161 -13.74 1.06 -7.52
C ASN A 161 -13.99 1.19 -6.02
N SER A 162 -14.71 2.25 -5.63
CA SER A 162 -14.97 2.59 -4.22
C SER A 162 -15.82 1.55 -3.48
N THR A 163 -16.61 0.77 -4.20
CA THR A 163 -17.45 -0.31 -3.66
C THR A 163 -16.60 -1.53 -3.29
N ARG A 164 -15.73 -1.98 -4.20
CA ARG A 164 -14.88 -3.16 -4.05
C ARG A 164 -13.62 -2.89 -3.24
N LYS A 165 -13.11 -1.65 -3.24
CA LYS A 165 -11.90 -1.18 -2.52
C LYS A 165 -10.64 -2.02 -2.77
N ARG A 166 -10.53 -2.59 -3.97
CA ARG A 166 -9.39 -3.39 -4.44
C ARG A 166 -9.29 -3.35 -5.96
N MET A 167 -8.12 -3.68 -6.47
CA MET A 167 -7.81 -3.87 -7.89
C MET A 167 -7.13 -5.22 -8.08
N SER A 168 -7.35 -5.85 -9.24
CA SER A 168 -6.56 -7.02 -9.63
C SER A 168 -6.15 -6.99 -11.10
N THR A 169 -5.02 -7.59 -11.43
CA THR A 169 -4.62 -7.90 -12.80
C THR A 169 -4.43 -9.40 -12.99
N VAL A 170 -4.80 -9.90 -14.17
CA VAL A 170 -4.47 -11.26 -14.60
C VAL A 170 -3.28 -11.17 -15.54
N VAL A 171 -2.18 -11.83 -15.17
CA VAL A 171 -0.90 -11.74 -15.87
C VAL A 171 -0.46 -13.12 -16.32
N GLN A 172 -0.09 -13.24 -17.59
CA GLN A 172 0.57 -14.43 -18.13
C GLN A 172 2.07 -14.18 -18.31
N PHE A 173 2.88 -14.98 -17.66
CA PHE A 173 4.34 -14.94 -17.79
C PHE A 173 4.83 -15.76 -18.99
N ALA A 174 6.06 -15.51 -19.42
CA ALA A 174 6.70 -16.20 -20.55
C ALA A 174 6.79 -17.73 -20.38
N ASP A 175 6.80 -18.21 -19.14
CA ASP A 175 6.82 -19.64 -18.79
C ASP A 175 5.42 -20.29 -18.85
N GLY A 176 4.39 -19.53 -19.25
CA GLY A 176 3.01 -19.98 -19.37
C GLY A 176 2.19 -19.84 -18.09
N ARG A 177 2.79 -19.47 -16.95
CA ARG A 177 2.04 -19.30 -15.69
C ARG A 177 1.07 -18.13 -15.80
N ILE A 178 -0.18 -18.36 -15.38
CA ILE A 178 -1.22 -17.34 -15.28
C ILE A 178 -1.41 -17.02 -13.80
N VAL A 179 -1.21 -15.77 -13.42
CA VAL A 179 -1.26 -15.31 -12.04
C VAL A 179 -2.24 -14.15 -11.93
N VAL A 180 -3.16 -14.26 -10.98
CA VAL A 180 -3.97 -13.13 -10.51
C VAL A 180 -3.17 -12.43 -9.43
N TYR A 181 -2.92 -11.14 -9.63
CA TYR A 181 -2.40 -10.25 -8.61
C TYR A 181 -3.50 -9.34 -8.12
N CYS A 182 -3.63 -9.17 -6.81
CA CYS A 182 -4.65 -8.33 -6.21
C CYS A 182 -4.03 -7.45 -5.11
N LYS A 183 -4.42 -6.18 -5.09
CA LYS A 183 -4.05 -5.22 -4.04
C LYS A 183 -5.29 -4.46 -3.58
N GLY A 184 -5.43 -4.23 -2.28
CA GLY A 184 -6.59 -3.53 -1.74
C GLY A 184 -6.56 -3.35 -0.24
N ALA A 185 -7.67 -2.85 0.31
CA ALA A 185 -7.84 -2.68 1.74
C ALA A 185 -7.70 -4.01 2.48
N ASP A 186 -7.15 -3.97 3.69
CA ASP A 186 -6.88 -5.15 4.51
C ASP A 186 -8.14 -5.94 4.86
N ASN A 187 -9.19 -5.26 5.30
CA ASN A 187 -10.50 -5.86 5.59
C ASN A 187 -11.22 -6.43 4.36
N VAL A 188 -10.72 -6.12 3.16
CA VAL A 188 -11.26 -6.63 1.89
C VAL A 188 -10.43 -7.79 1.38
N ILE A 189 -9.10 -7.70 1.41
CA ILE A 189 -8.25 -8.75 0.84
C ILE A 189 -8.12 -9.94 1.78
N ILE A 190 -7.97 -9.72 3.09
CA ILE A 190 -7.72 -10.81 4.05
C ILE A 190 -8.82 -11.88 4.03
N PRO A 191 -10.14 -11.55 4.01
CA PRO A 191 -11.21 -12.56 3.93
C PRO A 191 -11.20 -13.40 2.64
N ARG A 192 -10.48 -12.95 1.61
CA ARG A 192 -10.35 -13.62 0.31
C ARG A 192 -9.10 -14.49 0.21
N CYS A 193 -8.27 -14.48 1.24
CA CYS A 193 -7.03 -15.22 1.30
C CYS A 193 -7.16 -16.51 2.11
N LYS A 194 -6.28 -17.48 1.82
CA LYS A 194 -6.07 -18.64 2.69
C LYS A 194 -5.38 -18.16 3.97
N LEU A 195 -6.01 -18.41 5.11
CA LEU A 195 -5.43 -18.06 6.41
C LEU A 195 -4.39 -19.12 6.82
N ASP A 196 -3.19 -18.65 7.14
CA ASP A 196 -2.07 -19.45 7.62
C ASP A 196 -1.44 -18.81 8.86
N SER A 197 -0.38 -19.42 9.41
CA SER A 197 0.34 -18.87 10.56
C SER A 197 0.94 -17.48 10.29
N SER A 198 1.24 -17.15 9.03
CA SER A 198 1.82 -15.87 8.61
C SER A 198 0.79 -14.73 8.66
N SER A 199 -0.50 -15.07 8.62
CA SER A 199 -1.61 -14.11 8.61
C SER A 199 -1.74 -13.34 9.93
N ALA A 200 -1.49 -13.98 11.07
CA ALA A 200 -1.51 -13.32 12.38
C ALA A 200 -0.38 -12.27 12.51
N GLN A 201 0.82 -12.62 12.03
CA GLN A 201 1.95 -11.71 12.04
C GLN A 201 1.73 -10.51 11.10
N LEU A 202 1.08 -10.73 9.96
CA LEU A 202 0.70 -9.63 9.07
C LEU A 202 -0.27 -8.66 9.75
N ASP A 203 -1.26 -9.17 10.49
CA ASP A 203 -2.22 -8.34 11.23
C ASP A 203 -1.53 -7.44 12.27
N GLU A 204 -0.54 -7.96 12.99
CA GLU A 204 0.30 -7.17 13.90
C GLU A 204 1.06 -6.05 13.16
N HIS A 205 1.65 -6.36 12.00
CA HIS A 205 2.35 -5.36 11.19
C HIS A 205 1.40 -4.29 10.64
N LEU A 206 0.19 -4.67 10.20
CA LEU A 206 -0.83 -3.73 9.72
C LEU A 206 -1.29 -2.78 10.83
N LYS A 207 -1.48 -3.29 12.05
CA LYS A 207 -1.78 -2.46 13.23
C LYS A 207 -0.64 -1.50 13.56
N ALA A 208 0.61 -1.98 13.52
CA ALA A 208 1.78 -1.13 13.72
C ALA A 208 1.83 0.01 12.67
N PHE A 209 1.65 -0.30 11.39
CA PHE A 209 1.62 0.71 10.33
C PHE A 209 0.48 1.71 10.50
N ALA A 210 -0.73 1.25 10.83
CA ALA A 210 -1.88 2.11 11.08
C ALA A 210 -1.64 3.06 12.28
N SER A 211 -1.00 2.56 13.34
CA SER A 211 -0.65 3.37 14.52
C SER A 211 0.35 4.49 14.19
N GLU A 212 1.19 4.30 13.17
CA GLU A 212 2.10 5.32 12.63
C GLU A 212 1.44 6.29 11.63
N GLY A 213 0.14 6.13 11.37
CA GLY A 213 -0.61 6.93 10.40
C GLY A 213 -0.29 6.57 8.94
N LEU A 214 0.26 5.38 8.68
CA LEU A 214 0.52 4.89 7.33
C LEU A 214 -0.74 4.26 6.74
N ARG A 215 -1.07 4.62 5.50
CA ARG A 215 -2.10 3.93 4.73
C ARG A 215 -1.55 2.57 4.31
N THR A 216 -2.33 1.52 4.57
CA THR A 216 -1.94 0.14 4.30
C THR A 216 -2.73 -0.44 3.14
N LEU A 217 -2.06 -1.26 2.32
CA LEU A 217 -2.69 -2.12 1.34
C LEU A 217 -2.14 -3.54 1.51
N VAL A 218 -3.02 -4.53 1.45
CA VAL A 218 -2.64 -5.95 1.45
C VAL A 218 -2.53 -6.43 0.02
N LEU A 219 -1.49 -7.21 -0.22
CA LEU A 219 -1.13 -7.77 -1.51
C LEU A 219 -1.34 -9.27 -1.47
N ALA A 220 -2.05 -9.80 -2.46
CA ALA A 220 -2.33 -11.22 -2.58
C ALA A 220 -2.18 -11.68 -4.02
N LYS A 221 -1.93 -12.98 -4.20
CA LYS A 221 -1.86 -13.61 -5.51
C LYS A 221 -2.61 -14.93 -5.57
N ARG A 222 -2.95 -15.38 -6.77
CA ARG A 222 -3.42 -16.75 -7.02
C ARG A 222 -2.97 -17.21 -8.39
N GLU A 223 -2.32 -18.36 -8.46
CA GLU A 223 -2.02 -19.00 -9.74
C GLU A 223 -3.28 -19.72 -10.26
N LEU A 224 -3.56 -19.57 -11.56
CA LEU A 224 -4.68 -20.21 -12.23
C LEU A 224 -4.17 -21.28 -13.20
N SER A 225 -4.94 -22.35 -13.34
CA SER A 225 -4.80 -23.20 -14.51
C SER A 225 -5.31 -22.48 -15.76
N GLU A 226 -4.82 -22.87 -16.93
CA GLU A 226 -5.31 -22.35 -18.21
C GLU A 226 -6.82 -22.58 -18.37
N ALA A 227 -7.32 -23.75 -17.96
CA ALA A 227 -8.74 -24.08 -18.00
C ALA A 227 -9.59 -23.17 -17.09
N ASP A 228 -9.12 -22.91 -15.87
CA ASP A 228 -9.82 -22.01 -14.93
C ASP A 228 -9.87 -20.58 -15.47
N TYR A 229 -8.76 -20.10 -16.05
CA TYR A 229 -8.70 -18.79 -16.67
C TYR A 229 -9.64 -18.69 -17.87
N GLU A 230 -9.64 -19.67 -18.78
CA GLU A 230 -10.52 -19.66 -19.95
C GLU A 230 -12.00 -19.68 -19.55
N ALA A 231 -12.36 -20.48 -18.55
CA ALA A 231 -13.72 -20.55 -18.03
C ALA A 231 -14.15 -19.20 -17.44
N TRP A 232 -13.29 -18.60 -16.61
CA TRP A 232 -13.55 -17.28 -16.03
C TRP A 232 -13.62 -16.18 -17.09
N ASN A 233 -12.69 -16.15 -18.05
CA ASN A 233 -12.62 -15.10 -19.07
C ASN A 233 -13.86 -15.13 -19.98
N LYS A 234 -14.47 -16.29 -20.25
CA LYS A 234 -15.77 -16.36 -20.95
C LYS A 234 -16.86 -15.58 -20.21
N VAL A 235 -16.93 -15.71 -18.89
CA VAL A 235 -17.89 -14.97 -18.05
C VAL A 235 -17.55 -13.48 -18.05
N TYR A 236 -16.26 -13.14 -17.90
CA TYR A 236 -15.79 -11.76 -17.94
C TYR A 236 -16.12 -11.05 -19.28
N GLN A 237 -15.87 -11.70 -20.41
CA GLN A 237 -16.16 -11.14 -21.74
C GLN A 237 -17.67 -10.94 -21.95
N ALA A 238 -18.49 -11.89 -21.49
CA ALA A 238 -19.95 -11.75 -21.53
C ALA A 238 -20.42 -10.57 -20.65
N ALA A 239 -19.84 -10.40 -19.47
CA ALA A 239 -20.10 -9.25 -18.60
C ALA A 239 -19.67 -7.93 -19.27
N ALA A 240 -18.44 -7.85 -19.79
CA ALA A 240 -17.88 -6.65 -20.41
C ALA A 240 -18.65 -6.15 -21.64
N THR A 241 -19.27 -7.06 -22.38
CA THR A 241 -20.07 -6.77 -23.58
C THR A 241 -21.57 -6.58 -23.29
N SER A 242 -21.99 -6.75 -22.02
CA SER A 242 -23.39 -6.56 -21.64
C SER A 242 -23.81 -5.09 -21.76
N LEU A 243 -24.98 -4.85 -22.35
CA LEU A 243 -25.61 -3.53 -22.44
C LEU A 243 -26.43 -3.20 -21.18
N THR A 244 -26.73 -4.20 -20.36
CA THR A 244 -27.56 -4.08 -19.16
C THR A 244 -26.78 -4.57 -17.95
N ASP A 245 -26.77 -3.79 -16.87
CA ASP A 245 -26.18 -4.17 -15.59
C ASP A 245 -24.69 -4.55 -15.66
N ARG A 246 -23.96 -3.95 -16.62
CA ARG A 246 -22.57 -4.27 -16.94
C ARG A 246 -21.65 -4.21 -15.74
N ASP A 247 -21.76 -3.15 -14.93
CA ASP A 247 -20.83 -2.90 -13.84
C ASP A 247 -20.99 -3.94 -12.72
N ASN A 248 -22.22 -4.33 -12.38
CA ASN A 248 -22.48 -5.39 -11.41
C ASN A 248 -22.03 -6.77 -11.92
N LEU A 249 -22.20 -7.04 -13.21
CA LEU A 249 -21.72 -8.30 -13.82
C LEU A 249 -20.18 -8.39 -13.81
N LEU A 250 -19.49 -7.28 -14.08
CA LEU A 250 -18.03 -7.20 -13.99
C LEU A 250 -17.56 -7.37 -12.54
N ASP A 251 -18.24 -6.73 -11.59
CA ASP A 251 -17.94 -6.88 -10.17
C ASP A 251 -18.13 -8.33 -9.69
N ALA A 252 -19.19 -9.01 -10.14
CA ALA A 252 -19.42 -10.42 -9.84
C ALA A 252 -18.36 -11.34 -10.47
N ALA A 253 -17.95 -11.05 -11.72
CA ALA A 253 -16.87 -11.78 -12.37
C ALA A 253 -15.55 -11.59 -11.62
N ALA A 254 -15.22 -10.37 -11.21
CA ALA A 254 -14.02 -10.09 -10.42
C ALA A 254 -14.06 -10.79 -9.05
N GLU A 255 -15.21 -10.77 -8.36
CA GLU A 255 -15.38 -11.48 -7.09
C GLU A 255 -15.12 -12.99 -7.20
N ALA A 256 -15.60 -13.64 -8.27
CA ALA A 256 -15.33 -15.06 -8.52
C ALA A 256 -13.84 -15.36 -8.76
N LEU A 257 -13.09 -14.37 -9.27
CA LEU A 257 -11.65 -14.48 -9.49
C LEU A 257 -10.84 -14.28 -8.21
N GLU A 258 -11.30 -13.42 -7.31
CA GLU A 258 -10.51 -12.90 -6.19
C GLU A 258 -10.82 -13.68 -4.90
N VAL A 259 -10.67 -15.01 -4.93
CA VAL A 259 -10.92 -15.90 -3.77
C VAL A 259 -9.82 -16.93 -3.62
N ASN A 260 -9.62 -17.48 -2.42
CA ASN A 260 -8.58 -18.48 -2.13
C ASN A 260 -7.18 -18.03 -2.56
N MET A 261 -6.86 -16.74 -2.37
CA MET A 261 -5.56 -16.16 -2.71
C MET A 261 -4.53 -16.44 -1.61
N ASP A 262 -3.25 -16.37 -1.97
CA ASP A 262 -2.13 -16.44 -1.04
C ASP A 262 -1.61 -15.03 -0.78
N ILE A 263 -1.41 -14.69 0.50
CA ILE A 263 -0.89 -13.39 0.91
C ILE A 263 0.57 -13.26 0.45
N VAL A 264 0.88 -12.16 -0.24
CA VAL A 264 2.23 -11.80 -0.67
C VAL A 264 2.89 -10.86 0.34
N GLY A 265 2.13 -9.92 0.89
CA GLY A 265 2.63 -8.96 1.89
C GLY A 265 1.68 -7.79 2.10
N ALA A 266 2.21 -6.71 2.68
CA ALA A 266 1.51 -5.43 2.77
C ALA A 266 2.43 -4.24 2.52
N THR A 267 1.89 -3.16 2.00
CA THR A 267 2.58 -1.88 1.82
C THR A 267 2.14 -0.91 2.90
N ALA A 268 3.00 0.04 3.24
CA ALA A 268 2.70 1.16 4.12
C ALA A 268 3.17 2.46 3.45
N ILE A 269 2.20 3.29 3.08
CA ILE A 269 2.40 4.55 2.36
C ILE A 269 2.04 5.69 3.31
N GLU A 270 2.89 6.70 3.38
CA GLU A 270 2.59 7.93 4.10
C GLU A 270 1.83 8.90 3.20
N ASP A 271 0.67 9.35 3.67
CA ASP A 271 -0.04 10.48 3.08
C ASP A 271 0.45 11.77 3.73
N LYS A 272 1.43 12.40 3.09
CA LYS A 272 1.92 13.69 3.58
C LYS A 272 0.88 14.77 3.34
N LEU A 273 0.59 15.51 4.42
CA LEU A 273 -0.17 16.74 4.36
C LEU A 273 0.45 17.69 3.33
N GLN A 274 -0.40 18.35 2.55
CA GLN A 274 0.08 19.36 1.62
C GLN A 274 0.66 20.56 2.40
N VAL A 275 1.62 21.24 1.79
CA VAL A 275 2.28 22.41 2.39
C VAL A 275 1.21 23.44 2.77
N GLY A 276 1.23 23.87 4.04
CA GLY A 276 0.32 24.88 4.56
C GLY A 276 -1.02 24.36 5.06
N VAL A 277 -1.40 23.09 4.83
CA VAL A 277 -2.68 22.52 5.30
C VAL A 277 -2.89 22.71 6.81
N PRO A 278 -1.94 22.39 7.70
CA PRO A 278 -2.13 22.57 9.14
C PRO A 278 -2.40 24.04 9.52
N ASN A 279 -1.69 24.98 8.89
CA ASN A 279 -1.87 26.41 9.18
C ASN A 279 -3.22 26.92 8.65
N THR A 280 -3.61 26.51 7.44
CA THR A 280 -4.89 26.87 6.83
C THR A 280 -6.06 26.36 7.66
N ILE A 281 -6.06 25.07 8.04
CA ILE A 281 -7.11 24.47 8.88
C ILE A 281 -7.19 25.21 10.22
N HIS A 282 -6.05 25.48 10.85
CA HIS A 282 -6.00 26.23 12.10
C HIS A 282 -6.59 27.65 11.96
N SER A 283 -6.22 28.40 10.93
CA SER A 283 -6.74 29.76 10.70
C SER A 283 -8.25 29.76 10.39
N LEU A 284 -8.74 28.80 9.59
CA LEU A 284 -10.17 28.65 9.32
C LEU A 284 -10.95 28.33 10.60
N ALA A 285 -10.43 27.42 11.43
CA ALA A 285 -11.03 27.10 12.72
C ALA A 285 -11.06 28.31 13.68
N GLN A 286 -9.97 29.09 13.75
CA GLN A 286 -9.92 30.33 14.53
C GLN A 286 -10.90 31.41 14.03
N ALA A 287 -11.19 31.43 12.73
CA ALA A 287 -12.21 32.28 12.13
C ALA A 287 -13.65 31.80 12.41
N GLY A 288 -13.83 30.71 13.17
CA GLY A 288 -15.14 30.16 13.54
C GLY A 288 -15.74 29.21 12.50
N ILE A 289 -15.01 28.86 11.44
CA ILE A 289 -15.48 27.92 10.41
C ILE A 289 -15.40 26.49 10.96
N LYS A 290 -16.49 25.74 10.86
CA LYS A 290 -16.54 24.33 11.27
C LYS A 290 -16.06 23.45 10.12
N ILE A 291 -15.08 22.61 10.39
CA ILE A 291 -14.41 21.77 9.39
C ILE A 291 -14.76 20.31 9.69
N TRP A 292 -15.28 19.60 8.69
CA TRP A 292 -15.64 18.19 8.80
C TRP A 292 -14.76 17.41 7.82
N VAL A 293 -14.13 16.35 8.32
CA VAL A 293 -13.32 15.44 7.50
C VAL A 293 -14.14 14.18 7.27
N LEU A 294 -14.45 13.90 6.01
CA LEU A 294 -15.10 12.67 5.56
C LEU A 294 -14.02 11.81 4.92
N THR A 295 -13.69 10.68 5.53
CA THR A 295 -12.66 9.76 5.03
C THR A 295 -13.16 8.32 5.04
N GLY A 296 -12.65 7.52 4.11
CA GLY A 296 -12.86 6.07 4.05
C GLY A 296 -11.72 5.26 4.68
N ASP A 297 -10.69 5.93 5.22
CA ASP A 297 -9.60 5.31 5.97
C ASP A 297 -10.08 4.83 7.35
N LYS A 298 -9.22 4.06 8.05
CA LYS A 298 -9.50 3.58 9.41
C LYS A 298 -9.61 4.74 10.41
N GLU A 299 -10.29 4.48 11.53
CA GLU A 299 -10.49 5.43 12.63
C GLU A 299 -9.14 5.99 13.13
N GLU A 300 -8.15 5.13 13.34
CA GLU A 300 -6.83 5.51 13.85
C GLU A 300 -6.11 6.45 12.87
N THR A 301 -6.22 6.18 11.57
CA THR A 301 -5.66 7.03 10.52
C THR A 301 -6.36 8.39 10.49
N ALA A 302 -7.69 8.42 10.61
CA ALA A 302 -8.47 9.65 10.64
C ALA A 302 -8.09 10.53 11.85
N VAL A 303 -7.95 9.92 13.03
CA VAL A 303 -7.50 10.60 14.26
C VAL A 303 -6.08 11.14 14.09
N ASN A 304 -5.16 10.34 13.57
CA ASN A 304 -3.77 10.73 13.31
C ASN A 304 -3.67 11.91 12.32
N ILE A 305 -4.44 11.89 11.22
CA ILE A 305 -4.53 13.01 10.28
C ILE A 305 -5.18 14.23 10.94
N GLY A 306 -6.19 14.03 11.78
CA GLY A 306 -6.83 15.09 12.56
C GLY A 306 -5.82 15.83 13.45
N HIS A 307 -4.96 15.10 14.16
CA HIS A 307 -3.88 15.69 14.95
C HIS A 307 -2.82 16.38 14.08
N ALA A 308 -2.38 15.72 13.00
CA ALA A 308 -1.36 16.28 12.10
C ALA A 308 -1.81 17.60 11.44
N CYS A 309 -3.09 17.70 11.09
CA CYS A 309 -3.72 18.90 10.53
C CYS A 309 -4.05 19.97 11.57
N ARG A 310 -3.81 19.72 12.87
CA ARG A 310 -4.27 20.58 13.99
C ARG A 310 -5.78 20.81 14.00
N LEU A 311 -6.53 19.85 13.47
CA LEU A 311 -7.98 19.80 13.60
C LEU A 311 -8.37 19.27 14.99
N LEU A 312 -7.59 18.30 15.48
CA LEU A 312 -7.69 17.74 16.82
C LEU A 312 -6.55 18.24 17.70
N ASN A 313 -6.87 18.60 18.93
CA ASN A 313 -5.93 19.12 19.92
C ASN A 313 -6.02 18.25 21.18
N ASP A 314 -4.94 18.16 21.96
CA ASP A 314 -4.90 17.32 23.17
C ASP A 314 -5.93 17.71 24.24
N GLY A 315 -6.39 18.96 24.23
CA GLY A 315 -7.46 19.45 25.11
C GLY A 315 -8.88 19.10 24.63
N MET A 316 -9.04 18.47 23.46
CA MET A 316 -10.34 18.05 22.94
C MET A 316 -10.68 16.65 23.44
N GLN A 317 -11.90 16.50 23.97
CA GLN A 317 -12.45 15.17 24.24
C GLN A 317 -12.88 14.54 22.90
N LEU A 318 -12.29 13.39 22.56
CA LEU A 318 -12.71 12.61 21.41
C LEU A 318 -13.94 11.78 21.79
N LEU A 319 -15.03 11.99 21.05
CA LEU A 319 -16.26 11.21 21.17
C LEU A 319 -16.31 10.22 20.01
N PHE A 320 -16.10 8.94 20.31
CA PHE A 320 -16.22 7.86 19.36
C PHE A 320 -17.66 7.35 19.35
N ILE A 321 -18.25 7.25 18.15
CA ILE A 321 -19.61 6.74 17.94
C ILE A 321 -19.51 5.58 16.96
N ASN A 322 -19.54 4.36 17.48
CA ASN A 322 -19.14 3.15 16.75
C ASN A 322 -20.05 1.94 17.00
N ARG A 323 -21.34 2.19 17.30
CA ARG A 323 -22.35 1.13 17.46
C ARG A 323 -23.16 0.95 16.19
N GLU A 324 -23.52 -0.28 15.90
CA GLU A 324 -24.26 -0.65 14.69
C GLU A 324 -25.78 -0.63 14.91
N SER A 325 -26.24 -0.69 16.17
CA SER A 325 -27.65 -0.64 16.51
C SER A 325 -28.04 0.70 17.15
N LEU A 326 -29.25 1.17 16.84
CA LEU A 326 -29.78 2.42 17.39
C LEU A 326 -29.86 2.40 18.93
N ALA A 327 -30.16 1.23 19.50
CA ALA A 327 -30.25 1.05 20.95
C ALA A 327 -28.89 1.28 21.63
N GLU A 328 -27.84 0.64 21.14
CA GLU A 328 -26.48 0.78 21.69
C GLU A 328 -25.88 2.17 21.42
N LEU A 329 -26.20 2.78 20.28
CA LEU A 329 -25.85 4.17 19.97
C LEU A 329 -26.44 5.13 21.00
N THR A 330 -27.69 4.90 21.40
CA THR A 330 -28.39 5.73 22.38
C THR A 330 -27.75 5.61 23.76
N GLU A 331 -27.22 4.45 24.13
CA GLU A 331 -26.47 4.27 25.38
C GLU A 331 -25.06 4.91 25.34
N GLN A 332 -24.43 5.00 24.17
CA GLN A 332 -23.08 5.57 24.02
C GLN A 332 -23.05 7.11 24.03
N VAL A 333 -24.14 7.75 23.60
CA VAL A 333 -24.21 9.22 23.42
C VAL A 333 -24.71 9.96 24.69
N VAL A 334 -25.11 9.22 25.72
CA VAL A 334 -25.54 9.74 27.05
C VAL A 334 -24.34 9.88 27.98
#